data_AF-A0A7X9BQ38-F1
#
_entry.id   AF-A0A7X9BQ38-F1
#
_cell.length_a   1.000
_cell.length_b   1.000
_cell.length_c   1.000
_cell.angle_alpha   90.00
_cell.angle_beta   90.00
_cell.angle_gamma   90.00
#
_symmetry.space_group_name_H-M   'P 1'
#
loop_
_entity.id
_entity.type
_entity.pdbx_description
1 polymer ?
#
loop_
_entity_poly.entity_id
_entity_poly.type
_entity_poly.pdbx_seq_one_letter_code
_entity_poly.pdbx_strand_id
1 'polypeptide(L)' 'EVDTITGGKPVLNLYGQARKNAESVGLKEIDISLSHSRQQAVAVVVAWTE' A
#
# COMPACT_ATOMS: atom_id res chain seq x y z
N GLU A 1 -4.84 5.82 -1.67
CA GLU A 1 -4.40 6.72 -0.61
C GLU A 1 -3.62 5.91 0.41
N VAL A 2 -2.56 6.49 0.97
CA VAL A 2 -1.78 5.88 2.05
C VAL A 2 -2.06 6.65 3.32
N ASP A 3 -2.68 5.99 4.29
CA ASP A 3 -3.05 6.58 5.58
C ASP A 3 -2.07 6.11 6.66
N THR A 4 -1.39 7.05 7.30
CA THR A 4 -0.45 6.78 8.41
C THR A 4 -1.02 7.27 9.72
N ILE A 5 -1.27 6.34 10.64
CA ILE A 5 -1.53 6.67 12.04
C ILE A 5 -0.17 6.79 12.74
N THR A 6 0.05 7.82 13.57
CA THR A 6 1.30 7.97 14.31
C THR A 6 1.57 6.73 15.16
N GLY A 7 2.66 6.01 14.84
CA GLY A 7 3.04 4.75 15.51
C GLY A 7 2.32 3.49 15.03
N GLY A 8 1.40 3.60 14.07
CA GLY A 8 0.69 2.47 13.46
C GLY A 8 1.28 2.03 12.12
N LYS A 9 0.88 0.83 11.66
CA LYS A 9 1.16 0.36 10.30
C LYS A 9 0.42 1.23 9.28
N PRO A 10 1.06 1.69 8.19
CA PRO A 10 0.35 2.42 7.15
C PRO A 10 -0.72 1.55 6.49
N VAL A 11 -1.85 2.17 6.13
CA VAL A 11 -2.97 1.51 5.44
C VAL A 11 -3.02 2.00 4.00
N LEU A 12 -3.26 1.10 3.05
CA LEU A 12 -3.39 1.43 1.64
C LEU A 12 -4.84 1.24 1.17
N ASN A 13 -5.48 2.35 0.79
CA ASN A 13 -6.83 2.34 0.22
C ASN A 13 -6.77 2.53 -1.30
N LEU A 14 -7.29 1.56 -2.06
CA LEU A 14 -7.35 1.64 -3.53
C LEU A 14 -8.72 2.16 -3.99
N TYR A 15 -8.69 3.11 -4.93
CA TYR A 15 -9.90 3.72 -5.49
C TYR A 15 -9.87 3.71 -7.02
N GLY A 16 -11.04 3.91 -7.63
CA GLY A 16 -11.19 4.07 -9.08
C GLY A 16 -10.50 2.96 -9.87
N GLN A 17 -9.62 3.33 -10.79
CA GLN A 17 -8.93 2.38 -11.66
C GLN A 17 -7.97 1.46 -10.89
N ALA A 18 -7.30 1.95 -9.84
CA ALA A 18 -6.40 1.13 -9.05
C ALA A 18 -7.15 -0.01 -8.34
N ARG A 19 -8.37 0.27 -7.83
CA ARG A 19 -9.24 -0.75 -7.26
C ARG A 19 -9.67 -1.78 -8.29
N LYS A 20 -10.14 -1.32 -9.47
CA LYS A 20 -10.55 -2.21 -10.57
C LYS A 20 -9.42 -3.13 -11.01
N ASN A 21 -8.19 -2.61 -11.08
CA ASN A 21 -7.02 -3.41 -11.45
C ASN A 21 -6.73 -4.47 -10.39
N ALA A 22 -6.73 -4.12 -9.11
CA ALA A 22 -6.54 -5.07 -8.01
C ALA A 22 -7.61 -6.17 -8.00
N GLU A 23 -8.89 -5.79 -8.19
CA GLU A 23 -10.00 -6.74 -8.30
C GLU A 23 -9.82 -7.67 -9.51
N SER A 24 -9.38 -7.15 -10.66
CA SER A 24 -9.22 -7.95 -11.88
C SER A 24 -8.13 -9.02 -11.80
N VAL A 25 -7.15 -8.85 -10.90
CA VAL A 25 -6.06 -9.80 -10.68
C VAL A 25 -6.25 -10.63 -9.40
N GLY A 26 -7.42 -10.55 -8.76
CA GLY A 26 -7.72 -11.33 -7.56
C GLY A 26 -6.88 -10.95 -6.34
N LEU A 27 -6.42 -9.70 -6.26
CA LEU A 27 -5.58 -9.21 -5.16
C LEU A 27 -6.40 -9.18 -3.85
N LYS A 28 -5.92 -9.84 -2.80
CA LYS A 28 -6.65 -9.99 -1.52
C LYS A 28 -6.09 -9.15 -0.40
N GLU A 29 -4.77 -9.08 -0.30
CA GLU A 29 -4.08 -8.40 0.77
C GLU A 29 -2.92 -7.59 0.22
N ILE A 30 -2.72 -6.39 0.77
CA ILE A 30 -1.60 -5.52 0.44
C ILE A 30 -1.04 -4.95 1.73
N ASP A 31 0.27 -5.11 1.90
CA ASP A 31 1.02 -4.53 2.98
C ASP A 31 2.09 -3.58 2.47
N ILE A 32 2.27 -2.48 3.18
CA ILE A 32 3.22 -1.43 2.84
C ILE A 32 4.06 -1.05 4.07
N SER A 33 5.35 -0.83 3.84
CA SER A 33 6.27 -0.22 4.79
C SER A 33 6.85 1.05 4.18
N LEU A 34 6.89 2.12 4.97
CA LEU A 34 7.43 3.42 4.57
C LEU A 34 8.63 3.76 5.44
N SER A 35 9.71 4.22 4.83
CA SER A 35 10.89 4.73 5.53
C SER A 35 11.42 5.96 4.82
N HIS A 36 11.94 6.92 5.58
CA HIS A 36 12.52 8.13 5.02
C HIS A 36 13.73 8.62 5.82
N SER A 37 14.57 9.41 5.18
CA SER A 37 15.59 10.25 5.78
C SER A 37 15.44 11.68 5.24
N ARG A 38 16.31 12.60 5.65
CA ARG A 38 16.33 13.98 5.12
C ARG A 38 16.45 14.04 3.60
N GLN A 39 17.08 13.05 2.97
CA GLN A 39 17.46 13.09 1.56
C GLN A 39 16.69 12.10 0.68
N GLN A 40 16.04 11.10 1.27
CA GLN A 40 15.37 10.04 0.51
C GLN A 40 14.15 9.49 1.23
N ALA A 41 13.22 8.94 0.46
CA ALA A 41 12.10 8.15 0.95
C ALA A 41 12.02 6.84 0.16
N VAL A 42 11.64 5.77 0.82
CA VAL A 42 11.45 4.45 0.25
C VAL A 42 10.13 3.85 0.73
N ALA A 43 9.46 3.15 -0.17
CA ALA A 43 8.30 2.33 0.12
C ALA A 43 8.55 0.91 -0.36
N VAL A 44 8.21 -0.08 0.47
CA VAL A 44 8.22 -1.49 0.10
C VAL A 44 6.79 -2.01 0.20
N VAL A 45 6.32 -2.68 -0.85
CA VAL A 45 4.96 -3.19 -0.95
C VAL A 45 5.00 -4.68 -1.23
N VAL A 46 4.21 -5.45 -0.50
CA VAL A 46 3.96 -6.87 -0.75
C VAL A 46 2.45 -7.07 -0.92
N ALA A 47 2.07 -7.98 -1.81
CA ALA A 47 0.67 -8.28 -2.05
C ALA A 47 0.48 -9.78 -2.30
N TRP A 48 -0.70 -10.27 -1.91
CA TRP A 48 -1.10 -11.66 -2.10
C TRP A 48 -2.31 -11.74 -3.02
N THR A 49 -2.26 -12.67 -3.97
CA THR A 49 -3.36 -13.06 -4.86
C THR A 49 -3.75 -14.50 -4.55
N GLU A 50 -5.01 -14.85 -4.81
CA GLU A 50 -5.41 -16.27 -4.91
C GLU A 50 -4.88 -16.92 -6.20
#